data_AF-D5V385-F1
#
_entry.id   AF-D5V385-F1
#
_cell.length_a   1.000
_cell.length_b   1.000
_cell.length_c   1.000
_cell.angle_alpha   90.00
_cell.angle_beta   90.00
_cell.angle_gamma   90.00
#
_symmetry.space_group_name_H-M   'P 1'
#
loop_
_entity.id
_entity.type
_entity.pdbx_description
1 polymer ?
#
loop_
_entity_poly.entity_id
_entity_poly.type
_entity_poly.pdbx_seq_one_letter_code
_entity_poly.pdbx_strand_id
1 'polypeptide(L)'
;MSKKYYLVKQSFPYLDTKINKIYCPCNISHLKKLISFMTGTIEVYLYDEENNKREDLTIELGNRDFNPYEHRFEKLYIVKINYLHKHVIPEYINFYTIKNVRSDFLPSFFMNDYVYNAKNGIEIIFDESLLSCNIEEYKRKMKYGKEYEEFISNKYIESGYQVELRGIKNSFNDGGLDIIAKKDTNIVLVQCKNWKMSNNYKINQKDLRAFVGDCFLYLKDIESKDLKVSYHFIVSHDNILTKSAEIFLEQNKFIKFKCVPFEENNLD
;
A
#
# COMPACT_ATOMS: atom_id res chain seq x y z
N MET A 1 1.41 13.65 34.65
CA MET A 1 0.16 13.31 33.93
C MET A 1 0.57 12.41 32.78
N SER A 2 0.04 11.19 32.75
CA SER A 2 0.31 10.20 31.71
C SER A 2 0.01 10.79 30.35
N LYS A 3 1.03 10.91 29.49
CA LYS A 3 0.87 11.43 28.13
C LYS A 3 0.33 10.32 27.24
N LYS A 4 -0.98 10.21 27.20
CA LYS A 4 -1.69 9.37 26.22
C LYS A 4 -2.08 10.22 25.02
N TYR A 5 -2.01 9.66 23.82
CA TYR A 5 -2.45 10.33 22.61
C TYR A 5 -2.92 9.34 21.54
N TYR A 6 -3.83 9.81 20.70
CA TYR A 6 -4.17 9.16 19.45
C TYR A 6 -3.13 9.55 18.40
N LEU A 7 -2.46 8.56 17.83
CA LEU A 7 -1.61 8.71 16.66
C LEU A 7 -2.44 8.37 15.43
N VAL A 8 -2.83 9.41 14.68
CA VAL A 8 -3.57 9.25 13.42
C VAL A 8 -2.58 9.35 12.27
N LYS A 9 -2.30 8.22 11.62
CA LYS A 9 -1.41 8.12 10.48
C LYS A 9 -2.23 7.99 9.20
N GLN A 10 -2.02 8.91 8.28
CA GLN A 10 -2.63 8.92 6.97
C GLN A 10 -1.55 8.67 5.92
N SER A 11 -1.72 7.59 5.16
CA SER A 11 -0.86 7.25 4.03
C SER A 11 -1.63 7.41 2.73
N PHE A 12 -1.03 8.07 1.75
CA PHE A 12 -1.58 8.25 0.41
C PHE A 12 -0.47 7.93 -0.60
N PRO A 13 -0.70 7.08 -1.61
CA PRO A 13 0.33 6.70 -2.57
C PRO A 13 1.04 7.89 -3.22
N TYR A 14 2.37 7.80 -3.33
CA TYR A 14 3.26 8.83 -3.90
C TYR A 14 3.26 10.19 -3.18
N LEU A 15 2.61 10.28 -2.02
CA LEU A 15 2.61 11.47 -1.17
C LEU A 15 3.25 11.18 0.18
N ASP A 16 3.71 12.23 0.85
CA ASP A 16 4.22 12.13 2.20
C ASP A 16 3.16 11.64 3.17
N THR A 17 3.50 10.66 4.01
CA THR A 17 2.62 10.25 5.11
C THR A 17 2.36 11.42 6.05
N LYS A 18 1.10 11.69 6.37
CA LYS A 18 0.72 12.68 7.39
C LYS A 18 0.49 11.97 8.72
N ILE A 19 1.04 12.53 9.79
CA ILE A 19 0.94 12.00 11.14
C ILE A 19 0.45 13.11 12.04
N ASN A 20 -0.68 12.88 12.71
CA ASN A 20 -1.25 13.81 13.67
C ASN A 20 -1.24 13.16 15.05
N LYS A 21 -0.67 13.86 16.05
CA LYS A 21 -0.71 13.46 17.45
C LYS A 21 -1.82 14.25 18.14
N ILE A 22 -2.82 13.54 18.67
CA ILE A 22 -3.99 14.14 19.32
C ILE A 22 -4.03 13.66 20.76
N TYR A 23 -3.65 14.53 21.69
CA TYR A 23 -3.47 14.15 23.08
C TYR A 23 -4.79 13.93 23.84
N CYS A 24 -4.75 12.99 24.77
CA CYS A 24 -5.86 12.62 25.62
C CYS A 24 -6.00 13.54 26.84
N PRO A 25 -7.22 13.67 27.39
CA PRO A 25 -8.46 13.13 26.85
C PRO A 25 -8.91 13.91 25.61
N CYS A 26 -9.47 13.21 24.63
CA CYS A 26 -10.00 13.78 23.40
C CYS A 26 -11.47 13.39 23.23
N ASN A 27 -12.29 14.28 22.67
CA ASN A 27 -13.66 13.95 22.32
C ASN A 27 -13.65 13.00 21.11
N ILE A 28 -14.02 11.74 21.34
CA ILE A 28 -14.03 10.69 20.30
C ILE A 28 -14.90 11.07 19.11
N SER A 29 -16.01 11.78 19.32
CA SER A 29 -16.86 12.24 18.21
C SER A 29 -16.14 13.26 17.32
N HIS A 30 -15.30 14.13 17.90
CA HIS A 30 -14.50 15.08 17.13
C HIS A 30 -13.41 14.35 16.35
N LEU A 31 -12.76 13.36 16.95
CA LEU A 31 -11.77 12.51 16.30
C LEU A 31 -12.37 11.75 15.11
N LYS A 32 -13.53 11.10 15.30
CA LYS A 32 -14.28 10.42 14.22
C LYS A 32 -14.66 11.38 13.10
N LYS A 33 -15.13 12.59 13.45
CA LYS A 33 -15.47 13.61 12.46
C LYS A 33 -14.25 14.02 11.65
N LEU A 34 -13.12 14.30 12.28
CA LEU A 34 -11.86 14.62 11.59
C LEU A 34 -11.45 13.51 10.62
N ILE A 35 -11.41 12.26 11.08
CA ILE A 35 -11.02 11.10 10.26
C ILE A 35 -11.95 10.93 9.05
N SER A 36 -13.25 11.20 9.20
CA SER A 36 -14.22 11.07 8.10
C SER A 36 -13.98 11.97 6.88
N PHE A 37 -13.16 13.03 7.05
CA PHE A 37 -12.73 13.90 5.95
C PHE A 37 -11.41 13.46 5.33
N MET A 38 -10.62 12.62 6.00
CA MET A 38 -9.35 12.15 5.47
C MET A 38 -9.57 11.20 4.29
N THR A 39 -8.58 11.12 3.41
CA THR A 39 -8.59 10.23 2.24
C THR A 39 -7.27 9.46 2.16
N GLY A 40 -7.29 8.21 1.70
CA GLY A 40 -6.16 7.29 1.77
C GLY A 40 -6.31 6.26 2.89
N THR A 41 -5.24 5.51 3.15
CA THR A 41 -5.19 4.55 4.25
C THR A 41 -5.03 5.30 5.57
N ILE A 42 -5.96 5.10 6.50
CA ILE A 42 -5.94 5.74 7.83
C ILE A 42 -5.75 4.68 8.90
N GLU A 43 -4.64 4.78 9.63
CA GLU A 43 -4.32 3.95 10.78
C GLU A 43 -4.44 4.80 12.05
N VAL A 44 -5.03 4.25 13.11
CA VAL A 44 -5.27 4.97 14.36
C VAL A 44 -4.77 4.11 15.52
N TYR A 45 -3.85 4.66 16.29
CA TYR A 45 -3.30 3.99 17.47
C TYR A 45 -3.50 4.85 18.70
N LEU A 46 -3.90 4.25 19.83
CA LEU A 46 -3.80 4.88 21.14
C LEU A 46 -2.44 4.52 21.74
N TYR A 47 -1.61 5.53 21.99
CA TYR A 47 -0.28 5.36 22.54
C TYR A 47 -0.22 5.89 23.97
N ASP A 48 0.40 5.10 24.86
CA ASP A 48 0.74 5.45 26.23
C ASP A 48 2.26 5.59 26.33
N GLU A 49 2.77 6.83 26.45
CA GLU A 49 4.21 7.10 26.51
C GLU A 49 4.88 6.49 27.74
N GLU A 50 4.19 6.43 28.88
CA GLU A 50 4.80 5.97 30.14
C GLU A 50 5.05 4.46 30.11
N ASN A 51 4.10 3.72 29.55
CA ASN A 51 4.16 2.25 29.49
C ASN A 51 4.69 1.72 28.15
N ASN A 52 5.02 2.61 27.20
CA ASN A 52 5.35 2.28 25.81
C ASN A 52 4.33 1.30 25.18
N LYS A 53 3.05 1.44 25.57
CA LYS A 53 1.97 0.56 25.13
C LYS A 53 1.24 1.19 23.97
N ARG A 54 0.97 0.39 22.95
CA ARG A 54 0.17 0.77 21.78
C ARG A 54 -1.05 -0.11 21.68
N GLU A 55 -2.21 0.51 21.58
CA GLU A 55 -3.46 -0.14 21.22
C GLU A 55 -3.84 0.26 19.80
N ASP A 56 -4.19 -0.72 18.97
CA ASP A 56 -4.61 -0.50 17.59
C ASP A 56 -6.11 -0.30 17.54
N LEU A 57 -6.53 0.91 17.18
CA LEU A 57 -7.92 1.33 17.05
C LEU A 57 -8.30 1.53 15.58
N THR A 58 -7.50 1.02 14.65
CA THR A 58 -7.69 1.22 13.22
C THR A 58 -9.01 0.66 12.73
N ILE A 59 -9.54 -0.42 13.29
CA ILE A 59 -10.85 -0.96 12.87
C ILE A 59 -12.02 -0.14 13.45
N GLU A 60 -11.87 0.39 14.67
CA GLU A 60 -12.94 1.10 15.37
C GLU A 60 -13.07 2.56 14.94
N LEU A 61 -11.93 3.22 14.72
CA LEU A 61 -11.82 4.65 14.45
C LEU A 61 -11.28 4.94 13.05
N GLY A 62 -10.43 4.05 12.52
CA GLY A 62 -9.97 4.10 11.13
C GLY A 62 -10.91 3.33 10.20
N ASN A 63 -10.93 3.74 8.92
CA ASN A 63 -11.21 2.98 7.68
C ASN A 63 -11.38 4.03 6.55
N ARG A 64 -11.10 3.78 5.27
CA ARG A 64 -11.30 2.56 4.47
C ARG A 64 -10.05 2.16 3.70
N ASP A 65 -10.01 0.86 3.36
CA ASP A 65 -9.24 0.25 2.28
C ASP A 65 -9.51 1.00 0.97
N PHE A 66 -8.88 2.16 0.85
CA PHE A 66 -9.15 3.14 -0.19
C PHE A 66 -8.06 2.99 -1.23
N ASN A 67 -8.42 2.39 -2.35
CA ASN A 67 -7.58 2.36 -3.51
C ASN A 67 -7.79 3.68 -4.29
N PRO A 68 -6.88 4.68 -4.18
CA PRO A 68 -7.06 5.94 -4.89
C PRO A 68 -7.10 5.75 -6.41
N TYR A 69 -6.63 4.62 -6.93
CA TYR A 69 -6.60 4.32 -8.35
C TYR A 69 -7.93 3.77 -8.89
N GLU A 70 -8.81 3.25 -8.02
CA GLU A 70 -10.17 2.84 -8.39
C GLU A 70 -11.12 4.03 -8.53
N HIS A 71 -10.73 5.16 -7.97
CA HIS A 71 -11.54 6.36 -7.97
C HIS A 71 -10.91 7.44 -8.84
N ARG A 72 -11.70 8.02 -9.75
CA ARG A 72 -11.27 9.21 -10.50
C ARG A 72 -11.44 10.42 -9.59
N PHE A 73 -10.34 10.98 -9.12
CA PHE A 73 -10.36 12.29 -8.47
C PHE A 73 -9.85 13.34 -9.42
N GLU A 74 -10.64 14.37 -9.60
CA GLU A 74 -10.24 15.55 -10.35
C GLU A 74 -9.38 16.48 -9.48
N LYS A 75 -9.46 16.35 -8.14
CA LYS A 75 -8.93 17.31 -7.16
C LYS A 75 -8.52 16.64 -5.85
N LEU A 76 -7.36 17.00 -5.31
CA LEU A 76 -6.91 16.69 -3.95
C LEU A 76 -6.59 17.98 -3.21
N TYR A 77 -7.00 18.03 -1.96
CA TYR A 77 -6.78 19.14 -1.05
C TYR A 77 -5.86 18.72 0.08
N ILE A 78 -4.90 19.57 0.38
CA ILE A 78 -4.10 19.50 1.61
C ILE A 78 -4.72 20.50 2.58
N VAL A 79 -5.28 19.98 3.66
CA VAL A 79 -5.98 20.78 4.67
C VAL A 79 -5.09 20.94 5.88
N LYS A 80 -4.73 22.18 6.21
CA LYS A 80 -4.02 22.54 7.43
C LYS A 80 -4.94 23.34 8.34
N ILE A 81 -5.08 22.88 9.59
CA ILE A 81 -5.90 23.51 10.61
C ILE A 81 -5.01 23.89 11.79
N ASN A 82 -5.02 25.17 12.17
CA ASN A 82 -4.33 25.67 13.35
C ASN A 82 -5.33 25.85 14.49
N TYR A 83 -5.12 25.13 15.58
CA TYR A 83 -5.92 25.18 16.80
C TYR A 83 -5.20 25.94 17.90
N LEU A 84 -5.87 26.90 18.53
CA LEU A 84 -5.30 27.65 19.65
C LEU A 84 -6.14 27.57 20.92
N HIS A 85 -5.41 27.60 22.03
CA HIS A 85 -5.93 27.82 23.36
C HIS A 85 -5.17 28.98 24.02
N LYS A 86 -5.84 29.75 24.88
CA LYS A 86 -5.33 31.00 25.47
C LYS A 86 -4.05 30.86 26.31
N HIS A 87 -3.77 29.67 26.82
CA HIS A 87 -2.63 29.41 27.72
C HIS A 87 -1.79 28.20 27.30
N VAL A 88 -2.09 27.58 26.15
CA VAL A 88 -1.41 26.37 25.68
C VAL A 88 -0.87 26.61 24.29
N ILE A 89 0.22 25.92 23.97
CA ILE A 89 0.88 25.96 22.67
C ILE A 89 -0.14 25.62 21.57
N PRO A 90 -0.12 26.33 20.43
CA PRO A 90 -0.94 26.00 19.27
C PRO A 90 -0.67 24.58 18.78
N GLU A 91 -1.74 23.88 18.41
CA GLU A 91 -1.67 22.55 17.81
C GLU A 91 -2.06 22.66 16.34
N TYR A 92 -1.43 21.86 15.47
CA TYR A 92 -1.79 21.82 14.05
C TYR A 92 -2.23 20.42 13.64
N ILE A 93 -3.27 20.37 12.79
CA ILE A 93 -3.75 19.14 12.18
C ILE A 93 -3.61 19.30 10.67
N ASN A 94 -2.93 18.36 10.01
CA ASN A 94 -2.69 18.38 8.57
C ASN A 94 -3.09 17.04 7.94
N PHE A 95 -3.88 17.08 6.87
CA PHE A 95 -4.35 15.87 6.19
C PHE A 95 -4.72 16.10 4.73
N TYR A 96 -4.73 15.01 3.95
CA TYR A 96 -5.25 14.97 2.59
C TYR A 96 -6.76 14.68 2.55
N THR A 97 -7.47 15.34 1.64
CA THR A 97 -8.88 15.07 1.39
C THR A 97 -9.27 15.34 -0.06
N ILE A 98 -10.21 14.56 -0.58
CA ILE A 98 -10.86 14.79 -1.88
C ILE A 98 -12.18 15.55 -1.73
N LYS A 99 -12.69 15.66 -0.49
CA LYS A 99 -13.96 16.33 -0.21
C LYS A 99 -13.69 17.82 -0.05
N ASN A 100 -14.61 18.64 -0.55
CA ASN A 100 -14.62 20.05 -0.17
C ASN A 100 -14.81 20.16 1.35
N VAL A 101 -13.84 20.78 2.02
CA VAL A 101 -13.88 21.04 3.45
C VAL A 101 -14.32 22.48 3.65
N ARG A 102 -15.46 22.67 4.31
CA ARG A 102 -15.89 24.02 4.71
C ARG A 102 -15.02 24.51 5.85
N SER A 103 -14.76 25.82 5.88
CA SER A 103 -13.97 26.48 6.94
C SER A 103 -14.51 26.26 8.37
N ASP A 104 -15.77 25.86 8.50
CA ASP A 104 -16.49 25.66 9.76
C ASP A 104 -16.76 24.19 10.10
N PHE A 105 -16.20 23.21 9.38
CA PHE A 105 -16.58 21.80 9.61
C PHE A 105 -16.22 21.30 11.02
N LEU A 106 -15.18 21.86 11.64
CA LEU A 106 -14.72 21.51 12.98
C LEU A 106 -14.21 22.77 13.70
N PRO A 107 -15.12 23.65 14.17
CA PRO A 107 -14.76 24.97 14.67
C PRO A 107 -14.05 24.89 16.02
N SER A 108 -14.34 23.84 16.79
CA SER A 108 -13.71 23.55 18.08
C SER A 108 -13.28 22.10 18.17
N PHE A 109 -12.20 21.86 18.92
CA PHE A 109 -11.61 20.55 19.11
C PHE A 109 -11.23 20.36 20.58
N PHE A 110 -11.83 19.36 21.23
CA PHE A 110 -11.52 19.06 22.62
C PHE A 110 -10.39 18.04 22.70
N MET A 111 -9.27 18.45 23.29
CA MET A 111 -8.09 17.63 23.57
C MET A 111 -7.34 18.19 24.79
N ASN A 112 -6.57 17.37 25.51
CA ASN A 112 -5.80 17.81 26.69
C ASN A 112 -6.65 18.47 27.80
N ASP A 113 -7.91 18.09 27.99
CA ASP A 113 -8.85 18.77 28.90
C ASP A 113 -9.21 20.22 28.52
N TYR A 114 -8.82 20.68 27.33
CA TYR A 114 -9.12 22.02 26.82
C TYR A 114 -9.96 21.98 25.55
N VAL A 115 -10.72 23.06 25.33
CA VAL A 115 -11.37 23.32 24.04
C VAL A 115 -10.50 24.28 23.25
N TYR A 116 -9.95 23.79 22.15
CA TYR A 116 -9.22 24.60 21.18
C TYR A 116 -10.17 25.10 20.11
N ASN A 117 -9.96 26.31 19.63
CA ASN A 117 -10.73 26.89 18.52
C ASN A 117 -9.84 26.99 17.27
N ALA A 118 -10.41 26.71 16.11
CA ALA A 118 -9.73 26.92 14.82
C ALA A 118 -9.49 28.42 14.62
N LYS A 119 -8.23 28.82 14.35
CA LYS A 119 -7.83 30.22 14.17
C LYS A 119 -7.45 30.50 12.73
N ASN A 120 -7.75 31.71 12.25
CA ASN A 120 -7.40 32.22 10.91
C ASN A 120 -8.02 31.42 9.74
N GLY A 121 -9.06 30.62 10.02
CA GLY A 121 -9.68 29.75 9.02
C GLY A 121 -8.84 28.52 8.70
N ILE A 122 -9.37 27.71 7.79
CA ILE A 122 -8.69 26.51 7.29
C ILE A 122 -7.81 26.94 6.11
N GLU A 123 -6.52 26.64 6.17
CA GLU A 123 -5.66 26.79 5.00
C GLU A 123 -5.84 25.54 4.13
N ILE A 124 -6.53 25.73 3.00
CA ILE A 124 -6.72 24.68 1.99
C ILE A 124 -5.73 24.96 0.87
N ILE A 125 -4.68 24.17 0.81
CA ILE A 125 -3.75 24.17 -0.31
C ILE A 125 -4.28 23.18 -1.35
N PHE A 126 -4.44 23.66 -2.56
CA PHE A 126 -4.92 22.88 -3.68
C PHE A 126 -3.74 22.38 -4.51
N ASP A 127 -3.76 21.09 -4.86
CA ASP A 127 -2.75 20.48 -5.71
C ASP A 127 -3.40 19.76 -6.89
N GLU A 128 -3.44 20.45 -8.02
CA GLU A 128 -3.97 19.95 -9.30
C GLU A 128 -2.97 19.02 -10.00
N SER A 129 -1.68 19.17 -9.69
CA SER A 129 -0.55 18.62 -10.46
C SER A 129 -0.15 17.19 -10.09
N LEU A 130 -0.42 16.75 -8.86
CA LEU A 130 0.14 15.51 -8.32
C LEU A 130 -0.64 14.22 -8.64
N LEU A 131 -1.88 14.33 -9.14
CA LEU A 131 -2.73 13.16 -9.47
C LEU A 131 -2.73 12.73 -10.93
N SER A 132 -2.74 13.66 -11.90
CA SER A 132 -2.84 13.31 -13.32
C SER A 132 -1.61 12.54 -13.83
N CYS A 133 -0.41 13.00 -13.47
CA CYS A 133 0.85 12.37 -13.88
C CYS A 133 1.04 10.96 -13.29
N ASN A 134 0.56 10.71 -12.07
CA ASN A 134 0.76 9.42 -11.40
C ASN A 134 -0.36 8.41 -11.67
N ILE A 135 -1.60 8.82 -11.95
CA ILE A 135 -2.71 7.88 -12.20
C ILE A 135 -2.58 7.24 -13.59
N GLU A 136 -2.28 8.02 -14.63
CA GLU A 136 -2.07 7.45 -15.96
C GLU A 136 -0.85 6.55 -15.98
N GLU A 137 0.25 6.98 -15.36
CA GLU A 137 1.44 6.15 -15.21
C GLU A 137 1.16 4.89 -14.37
N TYR A 138 0.38 4.98 -13.29
CA TYR A 138 -0.04 3.83 -12.50
C TYR A 138 -0.92 2.87 -13.30
N LYS A 139 -1.96 3.36 -13.98
CA LYS A 139 -2.84 2.55 -14.83
C LYS A 139 -2.04 1.86 -15.93
N ARG A 140 -1.09 2.60 -16.52
CA ARG A 140 -0.16 2.09 -17.51
C ARG A 140 0.72 0.99 -16.91
N LYS A 141 1.34 1.21 -15.74
CA LYS A 141 2.14 0.19 -15.01
C LYS A 141 1.32 -1.04 -14.64
N MET A 142 0.09 -0.87 -14.16
CA MET A 142 -0.82 -1.97 -13.83
C MET A 142 -1.21 -2.75 -15.08
N LYS A 143 -1.56 -2.07 -16.17
CA LYS A 143 -1.84 -2.68 -17.47
C LYS A 143 -0.63 -3.49 -17.95
N TYR A 144 0.57 -2.91 -17.90
CA TYR A 144 1.81 -3.61 -18.27
C TYR A 144 2.15 -4.80 -17.36
N GLY A 145 1.82 -4.73 -16.08
CA GLY A 145 1.92 -5.86 -15.16
C GLY A 145 1.00 -7.00 -15.58
N LYS A 146 -0.29 -6.69 -15.80
CA LYS A 146 -1.30 -7.67 -16.23
C LYS A 146 -0.98 -8.30 -17.58
N GLU A 147 -0.59 -7.50 -18.56
CA GLU A 147 -0.18 -7.99 -19.89
C GLU A 147 1.04 -8.93 -19.79
N TYR A 148 1.98 -8.63 -18.89
CA TYR A 148 3.11 -9.52 -18.65
C TYR A 148 2.71 -10.83 -17.96
N GLU A 149 1.82 -10.77 -16.96
CA GLU A 149 1.26 -11.97 -16.33
C GLU A 149 0.52 -12.84 -17.35
N GLU A 150 -0.31 -12.24 -18.21
CA GLU A 150 -0.99 -12.93 -19.31
C GLU A 150 0.00 -13.56 -20.29
N PHE A 151 1.02 -12.82 -20.72
CA PHE A 151 2.07 -13.33 -21.59
C PHE A 151 2.81 -14.53 -21.00
N ILE A 152 3.20 -14.48 -19.73
CA ILE A 152 3.84 -15.60 -19.04
C ILE A 152 2.87 -16.77 -18.85
N SER A 153 1.59 -16.51 -18.57
CA SER A 153 0.57 -17.54 -18.42
C SER A 153 0.37 -18.34 -19.71
N ASN A 154 0.36 -17.67 -20.87
CA ASN A 154 0.23 -18.30 -22.17
C ASN A 154 1.36 -19.30 -22.43
N LYS A 155 2.59 -19.01 -22.00
CA LYS A 155 3.71 -19.96 -22.12
C LYS A 155 3.50 -21.26 -21.33
N TYR A 156 2.86 -21.18 -20.16
CA TYR A 156 2.49 -22.38 -19.39
C TYR A 156 1.32 -23.12 -20.04
N ILE A 157 0.33 -22.39 -20.56
CA ILE A 157 -0.80 -22.98 -21.30
C ILE A 157 -0.30 -23.74 -22.54
N GLU A 158 0.58 -23.13 -23.34
CA GLU A 158 1.24 -23.74 -24.49
C GLU A 158 2.06 -24.99 -24.09
N SER A 159 2.60 -25.01 -22.87
CA SER A 159 3.29 -26.17 -22.28
C SER A 159 2.34 -27.23 -21.69
N GLY A 160 1.02 -27.04 -21.84
CA GLY A 160 -0.02 -27.96 -21.41
C GLY A 160 -0.38 -27.89 -19.92
N TYR A 161 -0.15 -26.74 -19.27
CA TYR A 161 -0.62 -26.50 -17.90
C TYR A 161 -2.00 -25.85 -17.91
N GLN A 162 -2.83 -26.21 -16.94
CA GLN A 162 -4.00 -25.41 -16.56
C GLN A 162 -3.53 -24.24 -15.70
N VAL A 163 -3.94 -23.01 -16.05
CA VAL A 163 -3.44 -21.80 -15.39
C VAL A 163 -4.55 -21.03 -14.67
N GLU A 164 -4.26 -20.60 -13.45
CA GLU A 164 -5.03 -19.63 -12.66
C GLU A 164 -4.21 -18.33 -12.54
N LEU A 165 -4.76 -17.23 -13.07
CA LEU A 165 -4.24 -15.88 -12.91
C LEU A 165 -4.80 -15.29 -11.62
N ARG A 166 -3.97 -15.20 -10.58
CA ARG A 166 -4.33 -14.65 -9.28
C ARG A 166 -4.15 -13.14 -9.23
N GLY A 167 -3.01 -12.62 -9.70
CA GLY A 167 -2.71 -11.18 -9.69
C GLY A 167 -3.77 -10.32 -10.40
N ILE A 168 -4.46 -10.87 -11.41
CA ILE A 168 -5.58 -10.20 -12.09
C ILE A 168 -6.89 -10.25 -11.28
N LYS A 169 -7.09 -11.27 -10.46
CA LYS A 169 -8.36 -11.54 -9.74
C LYS A 169 -8.46 -10.91 -8.35
N ASN A 170 -7.40 -10.82 -7.54
CA ASN A 170 -7.53 -10.31 -6.15
C ASN A 170 -6.67 -9.09 -5.81
N SER A 171 -6.13 -8.38 -6.82
CA SER A 171 -5.47 -7.07 -6.73
C SER A 171 -4.48 -6.91 -5.55
N PHE A 172 -4.93 -6.41 -4.39
CA PHE A 172 -4.10 -6.12 -3.21
C PHE A 172 -3.94 -7.29 -2.23
N ASN A 173 -4.76 -8.35 -2.33
CA ASN A 173 -4.83 -9.44 -1.36
C ASN A 173 -4.07 -10.72 -1.78
N ASP A 174 -3.37 -10.72 -2.92
CA ASP A 174 -2.77 -11.94 -3.51
C ASP A 174 -1.43 -12.38 -2.91
N GLY A 175 -0.91 -11.65 -1.92
CA GLY A 175 0.36 -11.96 -1.24
C GLY A 175 1.61 -11.73 -2.10
N GLY A 176 1.57 -11.99 -3.40
CA GLY A 176 2.74 -12.01 -4.29
C GLY A 176 2.74 -13.22 -5.24
N LEU A 177 1.64 -13.96 -5.32
CA LEU A 177 1.47 -15.07 -6.28
C LEU A 177 0.62 -14.61 -7.45
N ASP A 178 1.24 -14.45 -8.61
CA ASP A 178 0.54 -13.93 -9.79
C ASP A 178 -0.09 -15.07 -10.61
N ILE A 179 0.63 -16.20 -10.74
CA ILE A 179 0.20 -17.34 -11.58
C ILE A 179 0.36 -18.65 -10.82
N ILE A 180 -0.66 -19.49 -10.92
CA ILE A 180 -0.62 -20.89 -10.49
C ILE A 180 -0.87 -21.77 -11.70
N ALA A 181 0.15 -22.52 -12.11
CA ALA A 181 0.07 -23.45 -13.24
C ALA A 181 0.09 -24.90 -12.72
N LYS A 182 -0.91 -25.70 -13.09
CA LYS A 182 -1.05 -27.10 -12.66
C LYS A 182 -1.03 -28.04 -13.86
N LYS A 183 -0.26 -29.13 -13.76
CA LYS A 183 -0.21 -30.21 -14.75
C LYS A 183 0.09 -31.52 -14.05
N ASP A 184 -0.88 -32.43 -14.05
CA ASP A 184 -0.81 -33.70 -13.32
C ASP A 184 -0.51 -33.46 -11.83
N THR A 185 0.56 -34.06 -11.31
CA THR A 185 1.04 -33.84 -9.94
C THR A 185 1.97 -32.64 -9.80
N ASN A 186 2.24 -31.89 -10.87
CA ASN A 186 3.11 -30.72 -10.83
C ASN A 186 2.29 -29.44 -10.61
N ILE A 187 2.77 -28.62 -9.69
CA ILE A 187 2.29 -27.27 -9.49
C ILE A 187 3.45 -26.30 -9.60
N VAL A 188 3.26 -25.23 -10.37
CA VAL A 188 4.22 -24.15 -10.53
C VAL A 188 3.61 -22.89 -9.95
N LEU A 189 4.25 -22.35 -8.94
CA LEU A 189 3.89 -21.08 -8.31
C LEU A 189 4.80 -20.01 -8.88
N VAL A 190 4.22 -18.94 -9.39
CA VAL A 190 4.94 -17.94 -10.16
C VAL A 190 4.66 -16.55 -9.62
N GLN A 191 5.74 -15.80 -9.38
CA GLN A 191 5.70 -14.34 -9.29
C GLN A 191 6.34 -13.78 -10.57
N CYS A 192 5.64 -12.84 -11.19
CA CYS A 192 6.06 -12.03 -12.32
C CYS A 192 6.43 -10.62 -11.84
N LYS A 193 7.54 -10.06 -12.34
CA LYS A 193 7.89 -8.65 -12.15
C LYS A 193 8.27 -8.02 -13.48
N ASN A 194 7.42 -7.12 -13.96
CA ASN A 194 7.67 -6.30 -15.14
C ASN A 194 8.08 -4.88 -14.74
N TRP A 195 9.30 -4.72 -14.21
CA TRP A 195 9.82 -3.40 -13.83
C TRP A 195 10.72 -2.87 -14.94
N LYS A 196 10.55 -1.58 -15.29
CA LYS A 196 11.44 -0.92 -16.25
C LYS A 196 12.86 -0.91 -15.71
N MET A 197 13.83 -1.11 -16.61
CA MET A 197 15.25 -0.98 -16.31
C MET A 197 15.56 0.47 -15.90
N SER A 198 15.56 0.73 -14.60
CA SER A 198 16.05 1.97 -14.02
C SER A 198 16.76 1.66 -12.70
N ASN A 199 17.68 2.55 -12.29
CA ASN A 199 18.49 2.33 -11.09
C ASN A 199 17.68 2.23 -9.79
N ASN A 200 16.41 2.65 -9.81
CA ASN A 200 15.56 2.73 -8.62
C ASN A 200 14.75 1.45 -8.36
N TYR A 201 14.63 0.55 -9.34
CA TYR A 201 13.83 -0.67 -9.22
C TYR A 201 14.72 -1.90 -9.36
N LYS A 202 15.13 -2.45 -8.21
CA LYS A 202 15.94 -3.68 -8.13
C LYS A 202 15.24 -4.71 -7.26
N ILE A 203 15.27 -5.97 -7.71
CA ILE A 203 14.83 -7.11 -6.92
C ILE A 203 15.88 -7.38 -5.85
N ASN A 204 15.47 -7.30 -4.60
CA ASN A 204 16.32 -7.52 -3.44
C ASN A 204 15.94 -8.82 -2.71
N GLN A 205 16.74 -9.19 -1.70
CA GLN A 205 16.50 -10.40 -0.92
C GLN A 205 15.14 -10.44 -0.22
N LYS A 206 14.61 -9.29 0.22
CA LYS A 206 13.29 -9.20 0.86
C LYS A 206 12.19 -9.60 -0.11
N ASP A 207 12.27 -9.20 -1.37
CA ASP A 207 11.27 -9.53 -2.40
C ASP A 207 11.21 -11.05 -2.64
N LEU A 208 12.38 -11.70 -2.72
CA LEU A 208 12.47 -13.15 -2.88
C LEU A 208 11.95 -13.90 -1.65
N ARG A 209 12.22 -13.40 -0.44
CA ARG A 209 11.69 -13.99 0.81
C ARG A 209 10.18 -13.83 0.92
N ALA A 210 9.63 -12.69 0.50
CA ALA A 210 8.19 -12.46 0.45
C ALA A 210 7.53 -13.51 -0.45
N PHE A 211 8.01 -13.66 -1.69
CA PHE A 211 7.52 -14.68 -2.63
C PHE A 211 7.53 -16.10 -2.04
N VAL A 212 8.62 -16.50 -1.37
CA VAL A 212 8.68 -17.81 -0.70
C VAL A 212 7.63 -17.93 0.41
N GLY A 213 7.42 -16.87 1.19
CA GLY A 213 6.38 -16.80 2.20
C GLY A 213 4.98 -16.95 1.62
N ASP A 214 4.68 -16.27 0.51
CA ASP A 214 3.38 -16.35 -0.16
C ASP A 214 3.12 -17.74 -0.73
N CYS A 215 4.14 -18.35 -1.33
CA CYS A 215 4.08 -19.74 -1.78
C CYS A 215 3.77 -20.69 -0.62
N PHE A 216 4.43 -20.51 0.52
CA PHE A 216 4.19 -21.33 1.72
C PHE A 216 2.76 -21.16 2.23
N LEU A 217 2.25 -19.93 2.32
CA LEU A 217 0.88 -19.65 2.74
C LEU A 217 -0.15 -20.30 1.81
N TYR A 218 0.08 -20.26 0.49
CA TYR A 218 -0.79 -20.93 -0.47
C TYR A 218 -0.81 -22.45 -0.30
N LEU A 219 0.35 -23.07 -0.05
CA LEU A 219 0.47 -24.52 0.06
C LEU A 219 0.01 -25.07 1.40
N LYS A 220 -0.05 -24.25 2.46
CA LYS A 220 -0.36 -24.65 3.83
C LYS A 220 -1.67 -25.46 3.94
N ASP A 221 -2.68 -25.08 3.17
CA ASP A 221 -4.01 -25.68 3.23
C ASP A 221 -4.24 -26.74 2.12
N ILE A 222 -3.19 -27.07 1.36
CA ILE A 222 -3.23 -28.07 0.29
C ILE A 222 -2.62 -29.38 0.79
N GLU A 223 -3.46 -30.38 1.03
CA GLU A 223 -3.01 -31.76 1.27
C GLU A 223 -2.21 -32.27 0.06
N SER A 224 -0.90 -32.49 0.24
CA SER A 224 0.02 -32.58 -0.89
C SER A 224 1.17 -33.57 -0.69
N LYS A 225 0.87 -34.80 -0.24
CA LYS A 225 1.91 -35.84 -0.12
C LYS A 225 2.60 -36.19 -1.46
N ASP A 226 1.92 -35.96 -2.59
CA ASP A 226 2.42 -36.32 -3.93
C ASP A 226 2.58 -35.13 -4.90
N LEU A 227 2.36 -33.89 -4.46
CA LEU A 227 2.51 -32.73 -5.35
C LEU A 227 3.99 -32.33 -5.48
N LYS A 228 4.44 -32.18 -6.72
CA LYS A 228 5.74 -31.61 -7.05
C LYS A 228 5.59 -30.11 -7.27
N VAL A 229 6.08 -29.34 -6.30
CA VAL A 229 6.02 -27.88 -6.35
C VAL A 229 7.29 -27.31 -7.00
N SER A 230 7.12 -26.37 -7.94
CA SER A 230 8.19 -25.54 -8.49
C SER A 230 7.92 -24.06 -8.24
N TYR A 231 8.95 -23.34 -7.80
CA TYR A 231 8.87 -21.92 -7.43
C TYR A 231 9.57 -21.10 -8.50
N HIS A 232 8.85 -20.32 -9.29
CA HIS A 232 9.43 -19.55 -10.39
C HIS A 232 9.30 -18.05 -10.10
N PHE A 233 10.44 -17.35 -10.12
CA PHE A 233 10.46 -15.89 -10.02
C PHE A 233 10.89 -15.34 -11.38
N ILE A 234 9.96 -14.71 -12.09
CA ILE A 234 10.11 -14.38 -13.51
C ILE A 234 10.13 -12.86 -13.68
N VAL A 235 11.15 -12.36 -14.37
CA VAL A 235 11.36 -10.93 -14.62
C VAL A 235 11.45 -10.66 -16.12
N SER A 236 11.10 -9.44 -16.54
CA SER A 236 11.13 -9.07 -17.95
C SER A 236 12.49 -8.56 -18.45
N HIS A 237 13.44 -8.26 -17.56
CA HIS A 237 14.74 -7.68 -17.91
C HIS A 237 15.87 -8.38 -17.16
N ASP A 238 17.02 -8.52 -17.82
CA ASP A 238 18.25 -8.96 -17.18
C ASP A 238 18.88 -7.81 -16.36
N ASN A 239 19.76 -8.13 -15.42
CA ASN A 239 20.39 -7.14 -14.53
C ASN A 239 19.43 -6.33 -13.62
N ILE A 240 18.40 -6.99 -13.08
CA ILE A 240 17.47 -6.38 -12.09
C ILE A 240 17.78 -6.77 -10.63
N LEU A 241 18.65 -7.74 -10.40
CA LEU A 241 18.97 -8.24 -9.05
C LEU A 241 19.94 -7.30 -8.32
N THR A 242 19.77 -7.16 -7.00
CA THR A 242 20.83 -6.66 -6.12
C THR A 242 21.83 -7.76 -5.80
N LYS A 243 23.03 -7.40 -5.32
CA LYS A 243 24.03 -8.40 -4.92
C LYS A 243 23.53 -9.34 -3.82
N SER A 244 22.71 -8.83 -2.89
CA SER A 244 22.08 -9.65 -1.84
C SER A 244 21.05 -10.63 -2.39
N ALA A 245 20.32 -10.28 -3.45
CA ALA A 245 19.40 -11.18 -4.12
C ALA A 245 20.13 -12.29 -4.88
N GLU A 246 21.23 -11.97 -5.57
CA GLU A 246 22.09 -12.96 -6.22
C GLU A 246 22.60 -14.02 -5.23
N ILE A 247 23.21 -13.57 -4.12
CA ILE A 247 23.72 -14.47 -3.07
C ILE A 247 22.58 -15.34 -2.52
N PHE A 248 21.39 -14.76 -2.33
CA PHE A 248 20.24 -15.52 -1.84
C PHE A 248 19.80 -16.60 -2.83
N LEU A 249 19.72 -16.30 -4.14
CA LEU A 249 19.40 -17.29 -5.18
C LEU A 249 20.49 -18.35 -5.32
N GLU A 250 21.76 -18.00 -5.10
CA GLU A 250 22.87 -18.95 -5.05
C GLU A 250 22.71 -19.95 -3.90
N GLN A 251 22.31 -19.48 -2.73
CA GLN A 251 22.05 -20.32 -1.55
C GLN A 251 20.74 -21.11 -1.65
N ASN A 252 19.76 -20.64 -2.42
CA ASN A 252 18.40 -21.17 -2.46
C ASN A 252 17.98 -21.57 -3.88
N LYS A 253 18.64 -22.59 -4.43
CA LYS A 253 18.45 -23.08 -5.81
C LYS A 253 17.05 -23.63 -6.12
N PHE A 254 16.20 -23.84 -5.11
CA PHE A 254 14.80 -24.25 -5.31
C PHE A 254 13.96 -23.14 -5.97
N ILE A 255 14.38 -21.88 -5.85
CA ILE A 255 13.79 -20.75 -6.57
C ILE A 255 14.38 -20.69 -7.97
N LYS A 256 13.55 -20.95 -8.98
CA LYS A 256 13.94 -20.85 -10.39
C LYS A 256 13.74 -19.42 -10.85
N PHE A 257 14.80 -18.61 -10.74
CA PHE A 257 14.82 -17.26 -11.31
C PHE A 257 14.95 -17.31 -12.83
N LYS A 258 14.10 -16.61 -13.56
CA LYS A 258 14.10 -16.57 -15.02
C LYS A 258 13.95 -15.14 -15.53
N CYS A 259 14.76 -14.76 -16.51
CA CYS A 259 14.48 -13.58 -17.33
C CYS A 259 13.74 -14.03 -18.59
N VAL A 260 12.53 -13.53 -18.78
CA VAL A 260 11.73 -13.75 -19.99
C VAL A 260 11.36 -12.37 -20.53
N PRO A 261 12.11 -11.88 -21.54
CA PRO A 261 11.87 -10.57 -22.14
C PRO A 261 10.43 -10.40 -22.61
N PHE A 262 9.92 -9.18 -22.44
CA PHE A 262 8.62 -8.76 -22.90
C PHE A 262 8.80 -7.52 -23.75
N GLU A 263 8.78 -7.71 -25.07
CA GLU A 263 8.89 -6.59 -26.01
C GLU A 263 7.57 -5.81 -25.97
N GLU A 264 7.66 -4.50 -25.70
CA GLU A 264 6.54 -3.58 -25.86
C GLU A 264 6.11 -3.67 -27.35
N ASN A 265 4.87 -4.09 -27.64
CA ASN A 265 4.28 -3.70 -28.92
C ASN A 265 4.22 -2.17 -28.88
N ASN A 266 5.15 -1.52 -29.58
CA ASN A 266 5.27 -0.07 -29.67
C ASN A 266 3.88 0.52 -29.95
N LEU A 267 3.26 1.08 -28.91
CA LEU A 267 2.14 2.00 -29.04
C LEU A 267 2.76 3.38 -28.97
N ASP A 268 3.01 3.92 -30.17
CA ASP A 268 3.22 5.34 -30.44
C ASP A 268 2.13 6.21 -29.77
#